data_AF-H3DBH9-F1
#
_entry.id   AF-H3DBH9-F1
#
_cell.length_a   1.000
_cell.length_b   1.000
_cell.length_c   1.000
_cell.angle_alpha   90.00
_cell.angle_beta   90.00
_cell.angle_gamma   90.00
#
_symmetry.space_group_name_H-M   'P 1'
#
loop_
_entity.id
_entity.type
_entity.pdbx_description
1 polymer ?
#
loop_
_entity_poly.entity_id
_entity_poly.type
_entity_poly.pdbx_seq_one_letter_code
_entity_poly.pdbx_strand_id
1 'polypeptide(L)'
;MNTEKAVAVKILKNVNAVKQVQREMLFLQIANSLNHPNILRLFEEFTSNGRECLVFEMLHRDLHDTISLYPNDMPLSTIRSNCKAAVYGTGCSQYCWCYTHRHKT
;
A
#
# COMPACT_ATOMS: atom_id res chain seq x y z
N MET A 1 -7.81 -12.59 -13.86
CA MET A 1 -7.53 -11.54 -14.87
C MET A 1 -6.03 -11.36 -14.96
N ASN A 2 -5.40 -11.43 -16.13
CA ASN A 2 -3.98 -11.13 -16.30
C ASN A 2 -3.86 -9.73 -16.90
N THR A 3 -3.51 -8.73 -16.09
CA THR A 3 -3.61 -7.31 -16.47
C THR A 3 -2.33 -6.75 -17.08
N GLU A 4 -1.27 -7.57 -17.26
CA GLU A 4 0.09 -7.18 -17.70
C GLU A 4 0.75 -6.04 -16.89
N LYS A 5 0.07 -5.53 -15.85
CA LYS A 5 0.54 -4.44 -15.00
C LYS A 5 1.25 -5.00 -13.78
N ALA A 6 2.35 -4.36 -13.40
CA ALA A 6 3.01 -4.65 -12.14
C ALA A 6 2.08 -4.30 -10.96
N VAL A 7 2.06 -5.17 -9.94
CA VAL A 7 1.23 -5.04 -8.74
C VAL A 7 2.07 -5.25 -7.49
N ALA A 8 1.62 -4.71 -6.36
CA ALA A 8 2.20 -4.98 -5.06
C ALA A 8 1.41 -6.11 -4.38
N VAL A 9 2.08 -7.16 -3.95
CA VAL A 9 1.45 -8.29 -3.23
C VAL A 9 1.94 -8.30 -1.79
N LYS A 10 1.01 -8.10 -0.84
CA LYS A 10 1.27 -8.21 0.60
C LYS A 10 0.87 -9.60 1.08
N ILE A 11 1.86 -10.39 1.52
CA ILE A 11 1.64 -11.71 2.12
C ILE A 11 1.54 -11.57 3.64
N LEU A 12 0.41 -11.94 4.22
CA LEU A 12 0.18 -11.81 5.66
C LEU A 12 0.91 -12.93 6.42
N LYS A 13 1.88 -12.54 7.24
CA LYS A 13 2.65 -13.45 8.09
C LYS A 13 1.88 -13.65 9.40
N ASN A 14 1.28 -14.83 9.57
CA ASN A 14 0.73 -15.39 10.82
C ASN A 14 -0.80 -15.22 11.05
N VAL A 15 -1.46 -16.36 11.19
CA VAL A 15 -2.91 -16.54 11.40
C VAL A 15 -3.30 -16.35 12.88
N ASN A 16 -2.33 -16.29 13.81
CA ASN A 16 -2.60 -16.15 15.24
C ASN A 16 -3.14 -14.76 15.67
N ALA A 17 -3.29 -13.84 14.72
CA ALA A 17 -3.96 -12.56 14.90
C ALA A 17 -5.15 -12.41 13.94
N VAL A 18 -6.00 -13.44 13.80
CA VAL A 18 -7.22 -13.43 12.96
C VAL A 18 -7.99 -12.11 13.07
N LYS A 19 -8.13 -11.57 14.29
CA LYS A 19 -8.82 -10.30 14.55
C LYS A 19 -8.13 -9.09 13.90
N GLN A 20 -6.81 -9.05 13.85
CA GLN A 20 -6.07 -7.98 13.19
C GLN A 20 -6.21 -8.07 11.67
N VAL A 21 -6.10 -9.27 11.11
CA VAL A 21 -6.30 -9.50 9.67
C VAL A 21 -7.71 -9.12 9.23
N GLN A 22 -8.73 -9.56 9.96
CA GLN A 22 -10.13 -9.20 9.67
C GLN A 22 -10.38 -7.69 9.76
N ARG A 23 -9.81 -7.03 10.78
CA ARG A 23 -9.92 -5.59 10.92
C ARG A 23 -9.23 -4.90 9.75
N GLU A 24 -8.03 -5.33 9.38
CA GLU A 24 -7.29 -4.78 8.25
C GLU A 24 -8.08 -4.95 6.93
N MET A 25 -8.62 -6.13 6.65
CA MET A 25 -9.45 -6.39 5.48
C MET A 25 -10.70 -5.52 5.45
N LEU A 26 -11.42 -5.38 6.58
CA LEU A 26 -12.59 -4.51 6.67
C LEU A 26 -12.23 -3.05 6.37
N PHE A 27 -11.15 -2.55 6.96
CA PHE A 27 -10.68 -1.18 6.70
C PHE A 27 -10.31 -0.99 5.24
N LEU A 28 -9.63 -1.96 4.61
CA LEU A 28 -9.26 -1.90 3.22
C LEU A 28 -10.47 -1.93 2.29
N GLN A 29 -11.48 -2.74 2.58
CA GLN A 29 -12.73 -2.76 1.81
C GLN A 29 -13.45 -1.41 1.86
N ILE A 30 -13.57 -0.82 3.06
CA ILE A 30 -14.15 0.51 3.24
C ILE A 30 -13.32 1.57 2.51
N ALA A 31 -12.00 1.58 2.71
CA ALA A 31 -11.10 2.52 2.06
C ALA A 31 -11.17 2.42 0.52
N ASN A 32 -11.23 1.20 -0.01
CA ASN A 32 -11.34 0.96 -1.45
C ASN A 32 -12.67 1.44 -2.03
N SER A 33 -13.77 1.34 -1.26
CA SER A 33 -15.09 1.86 -1.66
C SER A 33 -15.13 3.38 -1.81
N LEU A 34 -14.22 4.11 -1.14
CA LEU A 34 -14.12 5.56 -1.27
C LEU A 34 -13.54 5.97 -2.64
N ASN A 35 -12.82 5.07 -3.31
CA ASN A 35 -12.21 5.27 -4.63
C ASN A 35 -11.53 6.66 -4.79
N HIS A 36 -10.79 7.07 -3.76
CA HIS A 36 -10.14 8.38 -3.70
C HIS A 36 -8.69 8.28 -4.21
N PRO A 37 -8.18 9.22 -5.02
CA PRO A 37 -6.86 9.13 -5.65
C PRO A 37 -5.66 9.10 -4.67
N ASN A 38 -5.88 9.48 -3.41
CA ASN A 38 -4.85 9.44 -2.35
C ASN A 38 -5.00 8.23 -1.41
N ILE A 39 -5.90 7.30 -1.71
CA ILE A 39 -6.10 6.07 -0.95
C ILE A 39 -5.63 4.91 -1.83
N LEU A 40 -4.80 4.06 -1.25
CA LEU A 40 -4.27 2.88 -1.93
C LEU A 40 -5.41 1.97 -2.39
N ARG A 41 -5.43 1.65 -3.68
CA ARG A 41 -6.43 0.78 -4.27
C ARG A 41 -6.10 -0.69 -4.06
N LEU A 42 -7.06 -1.43 -3.51
CA LEU A 42 -7.05 -2.89 -3.43
C LEU A 42 -7.70 -3.45 -4.71
N PHE A 43 -7.00 -4.34 -5.42
CA PHE A 43 -7.54 -5.03 -6.58
C PHE A 43 -8.26 -6.32 -6.21
N GLU A 44 -7.61 -7.19 -5.42
CA GLU A 44 -8.15 -8.48 -5.04
C GLU A 44 -7.46 -9.04 -3.79
N GLU A 45 -8.11 -10.04 -3.19
CA GLU A 45 -7.59 -10.87 -2.10
C GLU A 45 -7.62 -12.34 -2.54
N PHE A 46 -6.60 -13.10 -2.15
CA PHE A 46 -6.52 -14.54 -2.44
C PHE A 46 -5.69 -15.28 -1.40
N THR A 47 -5.95 -16.59 -1.25
CA THR A 47 -5.15 -17.46 -0.39
C THR A 47 -4.13 -18.23 -1.24
N SER A 48 -2.86 -18.24 -0.83
CA SER A 48 -1.81 -19.05 -1.46
C SER A 48 -0.93 -19.69 -0.40
N ASN A 49 -0.70 -21.01 -0.52
CA ASN A 49 0.05 -21.80 0.46
C ASN A 49 -0.43 -21.61 1.92
N GLY A 50 -1.75 -21.52 2.10
CA GLY A 50 -2.38 -21.30 3.41
C GLY A 50 -2.13 -19.91 4.00
N ARG A 51 -1.76 -18.92 3.18
CA ARG A 51 -1.55 -17.53 3.59
C ARG A 51 -2.44 -16.58 2.80
N GLU A 52 -3.07 -15.68 3.53
CA GLU A 52 -3.83 -14.57 2.94
C GLU A 52 -2.88 -13.60 2.26
N CYS A 53 -3.23 -13.25 1.02
CA CYS A 53 -2.49 -12.36 0.15
C CYS A 53 -3.41 -11.25 -0.34
N LEU A 54 -2.90 -10.01 -0.32
CA LEU A 54 -3.61 -8.83 -0.78
C LEU A 54 -2.87 -8.21 -1.96
N VAL A 55 -3.60 -7.91 -3.03
CA VAL A 55 -3.07 -7.33 -4.27
C VAL A 55 -3.46 -5.87 -4.38
N PHE A 56 -2.47 -5.00 -4.46
CA PHE A 56 -2.66 -3.55 -4.54
C PHE A 56 -2.08 -2.98 -5.83
N GLU A 57 -2.45 -1.74 -6.12
CA GLU A 57 -1.70 -0.93 -7.08
C GLU A 57 -0.23 -0.78 -6.68
N MET A 58 0.64 -0.75 -7.68
CA MET A 58 2.07 -0.54 -7.47
C MET A 58 2.35 0.96 -7.40
N LEU A 59 2.85 1.43 -6.25
CA LEU A 59 3.30 2.81 -6.06
C LEU A 59 4.82 2.93 -6.31
N HIS A 60 5.27 4.14 -6.60
CA HIS A 60 6.67 4.36 -7.01
C HIS A 60 7.67 4.31 -5.84
N ARG A 61 7.40 5.04 -4.76
CA ARG A 61 8.29 5.18 -3.60
C ARG A 61 7.50 5.67 -2.38
N ASP A 62 7.92 5.28 -1.18
CA ASP A 62 7.38 5.85 0.04
C ASP A 62 8.01 7.22 0.40
N LEU A 63 7.40 7.90 1.37
CA LEU A 63 7.83 9.22 1.80
C LEU A 63 9.18 9.18 2.52
N HIS A 64 9.50 8.11 3.25
CA HIS A 64 10.76 7.97 3.97
C HIS A 64 11.93 7.94 2.99
N ASP A 65 11.88 7.06 1.99
CA ASP A 65 12.88 6.96 0.93
C ASP A 65 12.95 8.22 0.06
N THR A 66 11.86 9.00 0.00
CA THR A 66 11.85 10.30 -0.67
C THR A 66 12.61 11.34 0.15
N ILE A 67 12.37 11.40 1.47
CA ILE A 67 13.08 12.32 2.38
C ILE A 67 14.57 12.00 2.40
N SER A 68 14.96 10.73 2.34
CA SER A 68 16.38 10.34 2.29
C SER A 68 17.14 10.88 1.08
N LEU A 69 16.46 11.28 -0.01
CA LEU A 69 17.08 11.95 -1.14
C LEU A 69 17.38 13.44 -0.91
N TYR A 70 16.80 14.04 0.14
CA TYR A 70 16.97 15.44 0.52
C TYR A 70 17.70 15.52 1.87
N PRO A 71 19.01 15.27 1.91
CA PRO A 71 19.76 15.17 3.16
C PRO A 71 19.87 16.48 3.95
N ASN A 72 19.65 17.62 3.29
CA ASN A 72 19.78 18.93 3.91
C ASN A 72 18.42 19.57 4.21
N ASP A 73 17.51 19.66 3.22
CA ASP A 73 16.14 20.13 3.43
C ASP A 73 15.24 19.76 2.24
N MET A 74 13.98 19.40 2.51
CA MET A 74 12.95 19.24 1.48
C MET A 74 12.26 20.59 1.21
N PRO A 75 12.04 21.00 -0.05
CA PRO A 75 11.35 22.25 -0.35
C PRO A 75 9.96 22.35 0.31
N LEU A 76 9.62 23.52 0.87
CA LEU A 76 8.32 23.76 1.52
C LEU A 76 7.12 23.52 0.59
N SER A 77 7.28 23.77 -0.70
CA SER A 77 6.26 23.47 -1.72
C SER A 77 5.95 21.97 -1.82
N THR A 78 6.99 21.14 -1.73
CA THR A 78 6.89 19.67 -1.72
C THR A 78 6.24 19.20 -0.42
N ILE A 79 6.69 19.72 0.72
CA ILE A 79 6.09 19.40 2.04
C ILE A 79 4.60 19.76 2.05
N ARG A 80 4.24 20.98 1.62
CA ARG A 80 2.85 21.44 1.59
C ARG A 80 1.97 20.55 0.71
N SER A 81 2.48 20.12 -0.45
CA SER A 81 1.75 19.24 -1.37
C SER A 81 1.52 17.85 -0.76
N ASN A 82 2.54 17.28 -0.11
CA ASN A 82 2.43 16.01 0.60
C ASN A 82 1.46 16.08 1.79
N CYS A 83 1.53 17.14 2.61
CA CYS A 83 0.59 17.37 3.71
C CYS A 83 -0.85 17.49 3.20
N LYS A 84 -1.06 18.23 2.11
CA LYS A 84 -2.38 18.35 1.48
C LYS A 84 -2.90 16.98 1.04
N ALA A 85 -2.08 16.18 0.36
CA ALA A 85 -2.47 14.84 -0.09
C ALA A 85 -2.78 13.89 1.10
N ALA A 86 -1.95 13.93 2.15
CA ALA A 86 -2.11 13.10 3.35
C ALA A 86 -3.37 13.45 4.16
N VAL A 87 -3.72 14.73 4.27
CA VAL A 87 -4.97 15.17 4.93
C VAL A 87 -6.21 14.60 4.23
N TYR A 88 -6.17 14.44 2.90
CA TYR A 88 -7.24 13.78 2.15
C TYR A 88 -7.15 12.24 2.15
N GLY A 89 -6.07 11.66 2.70
CA GLY A 89 -5.76 10.23 2.64
C GLY A 89 -5.55 9.56 4.01
N THR A 90 -5.92 10.21 5.13
CA THR A 90 -5.70 9.67 6.48
C THR A 90 -6.50 8.38 6.73
N GLY A 91 -5.89 7.26 6.33
CA GLY A 91 -6.40 5.91 6.54
C GLY A 91 -5.41 4.76 6.29
N CYS A 92 -4.23 4.97 5.68
CA CYS A 92 -3.37 3.86 5.25
C CYS A 92 -1.85 4.06 5.42
N SER A 93 -1.40 4.82 6.43
CA SER A 93 0.03 5.13 6.59
C SER A 93 0.92 3.98 7.11
N GLN A 94 0.43 2.73 7.27
CA GLN A 94 1.17 1.68 7.97
C GLN A 94 1.58 0.46 7.12
N TYR A 95 1.33 0.47 5.81
CA TYR A 95 1.45 -0.74 4.99
C TYR A 95 2.26 -0.54 3.70
N CYS A 96 3.54 -0.20 3.81
CA CYS A 96 4.46 -0.32 2.68
C CYS A 96 5.65 -1.21 3.06
N TRP A 97 5.56 -2.48 2.66
CA TRP A 97 6.70 -3.38 2.48
C TRP A 97 6.53 -4.00 1.10
N CYS A 98 7.15 -3.40 0.07
CA CYS A 98 7.13 -3.95 -1.29
C CYS A 98 8.24 -5.01 -1.43
N TYR A 99 7.86 -6.29 -1.50
CA TYR A 99 8.72 -7.33 -2.07
C TYR A 99 8.50 -7.37 -3.58
N THR A 100 9.50 -7.01 -4.37
CA THR A 100 9.52 -7.31 -5.81
C THR A 100 9.84 -8.79 -6.02
N HIS A 101 8.86 -9.59 -6.43
CA HIS A 101 9.13 -10.88 -7.09
C HIS A 101 9.06 -10.66 -8.61
N ARG A 102 10.24 -10.50 -9.22
CA ARG A 102 10.39 -10.48 -10.68
C ARG A 102 10.62 -11.93 -11.11
N HIS A 103 9.58 -12.62 -11.58
CA HIS A 103 9.78 -13.90 -12.29
C HIS A 103 10.49 -13.59 -13.61
N LYS A 104 11.76 -13.99 -13.70
CA LYS A 104 12.47 -14.12 -14.98
C LYS A 104 12.05 -15.46 -15.59
N THR A 105 11.40 -15.41 -16.74
CA THR A 105 11.48 -16.46 -17.78
C THR A 105 12.57 -16.07 -18.75
#